data_AF-A0A9C7PSI3-F1
#
_entry.id   AF-A0A9C7PSI3-F1
#
_cell.length_a   1.000
_cell.length_b   1.000
_cell.length_c   1.000
_cell.angle_alpha   90.00
_cell.angle_beta   90.00
_cell.angle_gamma   90.00
#
_symmetry.space_group_name_H-M   'P 1'
#
loop_
_entity.id
_entity.type
_entity.pdbx_description
1 polymer ?
#
loop_
_entity_poly.entity_id
_entity_poly.type
_entity_poly.pdbx_seq_one_letter_code
_entity_poly.pdbx_strand_id
1 'polypeptide(L)'
;MFASSSSCTRNGVIYCFNRHFSSQRIPNVIGELLDRYSKERPHKNALKFLETTKNEAVFFTFSEVQKQVQAVAQGLLELGYGPGKRLACCLPLGSPEFVFACLGALKSRTTLISLDFERSSNQIDPSDVCHALERYKPKGFILWHGYKSTNNKGSQDNYVGPDLWTQLFPELVDFGKGLNGFTRNTGRPFSSRRFPSLHHIFHSGNANLPGLIQYRNLLVYNNEAISSNTISDLSPDEKAVLFLSSEDAKEYSERDISDVVQRCLQAIQYSSNHNTQQGRVVIAPDSKSTMTYLAYIIASLRQQTLAIIPSLHHNDTAIELVTKTENAQKAKQ
;
A
#
# COMPACT_ATOMS: atom_id res chain seq x y z
N MET A 1 -17.99 -68.67 18.34
CA MET A 1 -19.24 -67.95 18.01
C MET A 1 -19.14 -67.51 16.56
N PHE A 2 -20.03 -68.11 15.75
CA PHE A 2 -20.41 -67.83 14.36
C PHE A 2 -19.32 -67.84 13.26
N ALA A 3 -19.15 -69.05 12.72
CA ALA A 3 -19.00 -69.32 11.28
C ALA A 3 -20.26 -68.82 10.51
N SER A 4 -20.31 -68.65 9.19
CA SER A 4 -19.53 -69.19 8.08
C SER A 4 -19.81 -68.39 6.79
N SER A 5 -18.91 -68.55 5.81
CA SER A 5 -19.16 -68.61 4.36
C SER A 5 -19.95 -67.49 3.68
N SER A 6 -19.31 -66.80 2.73
CA SER A 6 -19.45 -67.12 1.30
C SER A 6 -19.02 -65.93 0.43
N SER A 7 -18.20 -66.22 -0.56
CA SER A 7 -17.83 -65.33 -1.66
C SER A 7 -19.01 -65.10 -2.59
N CYS A 8 -19.26 -63.86 -2.98
CA CYS A 8 -19.88 -63.55 -4.27
C CYS A 8 -19.20 -62.32 -4.91
N THR A 9 -18.56 -62.59 -6.04
CA THR A 9 -18.03 -61.70 -7.09
C THR A 9 -19.03 -60.58 -7.45
N ARG A 10 -18.69 -59.40 -7.98
CA ARG A 10 -17.68 -59.03 -9.00
C ARG A 10 -17.70 -57.49 -9.11
N ASN A 11 -16.52 -56.88 -9.33
CA ASN A 11 -16.29 -55.47 -9.71
C ASN A 11 -16.70 -54.39 -8.69
N GLY A 12 -15.76 -54.04 -7.81
CA GLY A 12 -15.80 -52.80 -7.04
C GLY A 12 -14.38 -52.32 -6.78
N VAL A 13 -13.91 -51.39 -7.59
CA VAL A 13 -12.65 -50.66 -7.37
C VAL A 13 -12.67 -50.11 -5.95
N ILE A 14 -11.62 -50.39 -5.18
CA ILE A 14 -11.40 -49.79 -3.87
C ILE A 14 -11.32 -48.28 -4.08
N TYR A 15 -12.38 -47.56 -3.72
CA TYR A 15 -12.31 -46.12 -3.55
C TYR A 15 -11.43 -45.86 -2.32
N CYS A 16 -10.15 -45.58 -2.56
CA CYS A 16 -9.39 -44.77 -1.63
C CYS A 16 -10.13 -43.43 -1.52
N PHE A 17 -10.88 -43.24 -0.44
CA PHE A 17 -11.45 -41.96 -0.05
C PHE A 17 -10.28 -41.02 0.28
N ASN A 18 -9.67 -40.47 -0.75
CA ASN A 18 -8.79 -39.33 -0.64
C ASN A 18 -9.70 -38.19 -0.17
N ARG A 19 -9.66 -37.87 1.13
CA ARG A 19 -10.33 -36.67 1.66
C ARG A 19 -9.75 -35.49 0.89
N HIS A 20 -10.46 -35.06 -0.14
CA HIS A 20 -10.36 -33.71 -0.67
C HIS A 20 -10.74 -32.77 0.48
N PHE A 21 -9.75 -32.41 1.30
CA PHE A 21 -9.76 -31.07 1.87
C PHE A 21 -9.59 -30.15 0.66
N SER A 22 -10.72 -29.75 0.08
CA SER A 22 -10.77 -28.57 -0.76
C SER A 22 -10.22 -27.44 0.09
N SER A 23 -8.97 -27.02 -0.14
CA SER A 23 -8.46 -25.76 0.40
C SER A 23 -9.42 -24.70 -0.15
N GLN A 24 -10.33 -24.21 0.69
CA GLN A 24 -11.15 -23.07 0.32
C GLN A 24 -10.17 -21.92 0.08
N ARG A 25 -9.91 -21.62 -1.19
CA ARG A 25 -9.13 -20.46 -1.62
C ARG A 25 -9.83 -19.24 -1.03
N ILE A 26 -9.18 -18.55 -0.10
CA ILE A 26 -9.62 -17.22 0.30
C ILE A 26 -9.00 -16.27 -0.71
N PRO A 27 -9.81 -15.66 -1.59
CA PRO A 27 -9.29 -14.84 -2.66
C PRO A 27 -8.67 -13.56 -2.11
N ASN A 28 -7.58 -13.12 -2.72
CA ASN A 28 -7.01 -11.79 -2.52
C ASN A 28 -8.05 -10.73 -2.89
N VAL A 29 -8.77 -10.23 -1.89
CA VAL A 29 -9.98 -9.40 -2.06
C VAL A 29 -9.70 -8.16 -2.92
N ILE A 30 -8.51 -7.58 -2.80
CA ILE A 30 -8.10 -6.41 -3.60
C ILE A 30 -7.69 -6.80 -5.01
N GLY A 31 -6.89 -7.87 -5.13
CA GLY A 31 -6.42 -8.36 -6.43
C GLY A 31 -7.58 -8.67 -7.36
N GLU A 32 -8.53 -9.50 -6.91
CA GLU A 32 -9.68 -9.89 -7.74
C GLU A 32 -10.62 -8.74 -8.06
N LEU A 33 -10.83 -7.83 -7.10
CA LEU A 33 -11.68 -6.65 -7.29
C LEU A 33 -11.14 -5.77 -8.42
N LEU A 34 -9.85 -5.47 -8.41
CA LEU A 34 -9.21 -4.64 -9.43
C LEU A 34 -9.11 -5.38 -10.77
N ASP A 35 -8.78 -6.67 -10.77
CA ASP A 35 -8.69 -7.47 -11.99
C ASP A 35 -10.06 -7.65 -12.67
N ARG A 36 -11.16 -7.67 -11.90
CA ARG A 36 -12.54 -7.66 -12.43
C ARG A 36 -12.89 -6.30 -13.03
N TYR A 37 -12.79 -5.21 -12.26
CA TYR A 37 -13.30 -3.91 -12.70
C TYR A 37 -12.43 -3.22 -13.75
N SER A 38 -11.13 -3.53 -13.80
CA SER A 38 -10.28 -3.09 -14.91
C SER A 38 -10.72 -3.69 -16.26
N LYS A 39 -11.36 -4.86 -16.28
CA LYS A 39 -11.93 -5.48 -17.49
C LYS A 39 -13.32 -4.97 -17.81
N GLU A 40 -14.18 -4.85 -16.78
CA GLU A 40 -15.57 -4.43 -16.96
C GLU A 40 -15.72 -2.95 -17.31
N ARG A 41 -14.91 -2.07 -16.68
CA ARG A 41 -15.01 -0.61 -16.81
C ARG A 41 -13.63 0.06 -16.82
N PRO A 42 -12.75 -0.26 -17.79
CA PRO A 42 -11.36 0.20 -17.82
C PRO A 42 -11.19 1.72 -17.75
N HIS A 43 -12.07 2.48 -18.41
CA HIS A 43 -11.97 3.93 -18.56
C HIS A 43 -12.74 4.73 -17.50
N LYS A 44 -13.40 4.06 -16.56
CA LYS A 44 -14.14 4.75 -15.50
C LYS A 44 -13.15 5.28 -14.45
N ASN A 45 -13.28 6.55 -14.09
CA ASN A 45 -12.50 7.16 -13.03
C ASN A 45 -12.77 6.47 -11.69
N ALA A 46 -11.70 6.05 -11.02
CA ALA A 46 -11.73 5.33 -9.76
C ALA A 46 -11.21 6.21 -8.61
N LEU A 47 -10.07 6.88 -8.82
CA LEU A 47 -9.45 7.77 -7.84
C LEU A 47 -9.25 9.16 -8.42
N LYS A 48 -9.40 10.18 -7.59
CA LYS A 48 -9.08 11.59 -7.87
C LYS A 48 -8.27 12.13 -6.70
N PHE A 49 -7.05 12.57 -6.96
CA PHE A 49 -6.19 13.24 -5.99
C PHE A 49 -6.13 14.73 -6.31
N LEU A 50 -6.37 15.57 -5.31
CA LEU A 50 -6.33 17.02 -5.45
C LEU A 50 -5.05 17.55 -4.81
N GLU A 51 -4.21 18.18 -5.63
CA GLU A 51 -3.03 18.88 -5.14
C GLU A 51 -3.46 20.28 -4.70
N THR A 52 -3.60 20.50 -3.39
CA THR A 52 -4.05 21.78 -2.82
C THR A 52 -3.14 22.96 -3.15
N THR A 53 -1.87 22.72 -3.47
CA THR A 53 -0.89 23.76 -3.78
C THR A 53 -0.94 24.23 -5.23
N LYS A 54 -1.35 23.38 -6.18
CA LYS A 54 -1.42 23.70 -7.61
C LYS A 54 -2.85 23.78 -8.16
N ASN A 55 -3.85 23.39 -7.37
CA ASN A 55 -5.25 23.28 -7.78
C ASN A 55 -5.44 22.37 -9.02
N GLU A 56 -4.53 21.39 -9.19
CA GLU A 56 -4.59 20.38 -10.23
C GLU A 56 -5.11 19.06 -9.65
N ALA A 57 -5.97 18.39 -10.42
CA ALA A 57 -6.52 17.10 -10.06
C ALA A 57 -5.86 16.01 -10.90
N VAL A 58 -5.30 15.00 -10.23
CA VAL A 58 -4.81 13.78 -10.89
C VAL A 58 -5.89 12.73 -10.80
N PHE A 59 -6.31 12.20 -11.95
CA PHE A 59 -7.29 11.13 -12.05
C PHE A 59 -6.61 9.80 -12.36
N PHE A 60 -7.15 8.73 -11.80
CA PHE A 60 -6.80 7.36 -12.17
C PHE A 60 -8.07 6.59 -12.50
N THR A 61 -8.10 5.99 -13.68
CA THR A 61 -9.12 5.04 -14.12
C THR A 61 -8.92 3.67 -13.46
N PHE A 62 -9.93 2.80 -13.49
CA PHE A 62 -9.79 1.42 -12.97
C PHE A 62 -8.64 0.65 -13.62
N SER A 63 -8.40 0.83 -14.92
CA SER A 63 -7.27 0.20 -15.61
C SER A 63 -5.92 0.73 -15.10
N GLU A 64 -5.80 2.04 -14.90
CA GLU A 64 -4.57 2.63 -14.37
C GLU A 64 -4.31 2.24 -12.92
N VAL A 65 -5.35 2.23 -12.06
CA VAL A 65 -5.23 1.75 -10.68
C VAL A 65 -4.75 0.31 -10.64
N GLN A 66 -5.37 -0.58 -11.44
CA GLN A 66 -4.95 -1.99 -11.51
C GLN A 66 -3.50 -2.11 -11.94
N LYS A 67 -3.08 -1.38 -12.99
CA LYS A 67 -1.71 -1.40 -13.49
C LYS A 67 -0.70 -0.94 -12.45
N GLN A 68 -0.99 0.16 -11.74
CA GLN A 68 -0.12 0.68 -10.69
C GLN A 68 -0.01 -0.29 -9.51
N VAL A 69 -1.13 -0.82 -9.03
CA VAL A 69 -1.17 -1.80 -7.92
C VAL A 69 -0.43 -3.08 -8.29
N GLN A 70 -0.62 -3.56 -9.53
CA GLN A 70 0.07 -4.75 -10.04
C GLN A 70 1.58 -4.53 -10.10
N ALA A 71 2.03 -3.39 -10.63
CA ALA A 71 3.45 -3.09 -10.74
C ALA A 71 4.11 -2.99 -9.36
N VAL A 72 3.49 -2.28 -8.39
CA VAL A 72 3.98 -2.24 -7.01
C VAL A 72 4.06 -3.66 -6.41
N ALA A 73 3.01 -4.46 -6.56
CA ALA A 73 2.98 -5.81 -6.01
C ALA A 73 4.08 -6.70 -6.60
N GLN A 74 4.28 -6.66 -7.93
CA GLN A 74 5.34 -7.42 -8.60
C GLN A 74 6.74 -6.92 -8.20
N GLY A 75 6.98 -5.61 -8.19
CA GLY A 75 8.25 -5.04 -7.76
C GLY A 75 8.60 -5.42 -6.31
N LEU A 76 7.61 -5.50 -5.42
CA LEU A 76 7.80 -6.01 -4.07
C LEU A 76 8.17 -7.51 -4.08
N LEU A 77 7.46 -8.34 -4.83
CA LEU A 77 7.76 -9.78 -4.91
C LEU A 77 9.16 -10.05 -5.49
N GLU A 78 9.57 -9.31 -6.52
CA GLU A 78 10.91 -9.41 -7.13
C GLU A 78 12.03 -9.06 -6.14
N LEU A 79 11.79 -8.09 -5.26
CA LEU A 79 12.71 -7.74 -4.16
C LEU A 79 12.59 -8.72 -2.96
N GLY A 80 11.82 -9.80 -3.11
CA GLY A 80 11.62 -10.87 -2.13
C GLY A 80 10.76 -10.46 -0.94
N TYR A 81 9.86 -9.49 -1.10
CA TYR A 81 8.76 -9.27 -0.17
C TYR A 81 7.65 -10.31 -0.41
N GLY A 82 6.63 -10.31 0.43
CA GLY A 82 5.58 -11.33 0.44
C GLY A 82 5.13 -11.66 1.87
N PRO A 83 4.42 -12.79 2.06
CA PRO A 83 3.93 -13.22 3.36
C PRO A 83 5.02 -13.22 4.45
N GLY A 84 4.70 -12.59 5.59
CA GLY A 84 5.60 -12.49 6.75
C GLY A 84 6.75 -11.48 6.59
N LYS A 85 6.88 -10.81 5.43
CA LYS A 85 7.82 -9.69 5.24
C LYS A 85 7.14 -8.37 5.53
N ARG A 86 7.89 -7.46 6.15
CA ARG A 86 7.40 -6.16 6.62
C ARG A 86 7.98 -5.00 5.82
N LEU A 87 7.14 -4.04 5.47
CA LEU A 87 7.48 -2.83 4.74
C LEU A 87 6.97 -1.63 5.54
N ALA A 88 7.88 -0.87 6.12
CA ALA A 88 7.54 0.38 6.80
C ALA A 88 7.29 1.49 5.78
N CYS A 89 6.21 2.23 5.95
CA CYS A 89 5.76 3.25 5.02
C CYS A 89 5.56 4.57 5.76
N CYS A 90 6.39 5.54 5.41
CA CYS A 90 6.30 6.93 5.83
C CYS A 90 6.07 7.80 4.58
N LEU A 91 4.85 7.72 4.05
CA LEU A 91 4.36 8.56 2.97
C LEU A 91 3.14 9.36 3.48
N PRO A 92 2.88 10.56 2.95
CA PRO A 92 1.65 11.29 3.22
C PRO A 92 0.44 10.45 2.82
N LEU A 93 -0.55 10.32 3.70
CA LEU A 93 -1.72 9.47 3.49
C LEU A 93 -2.46 9.82 2.19
N GLY A 94 -2.58 11.11 1.87
CA GLY A 94 -3.26 11.57 0.67
C GLY A 94 -2.42 11.53 -0.60
N SER A 95 -1.22 10.96 -0.58
CA SER A 95 -0.40 10.79 -1.77
C SER A 95 -0.83 9.56 -2.58
N PRO A 96 -0.80 9.61 -3.93
CA PRO A 96 -1.01 8.43 -4.77
C PRO A 96 -0.05 7.28 -4.40
N GLU A 97 1.21 7.59 -4.09
CA GLU A 97 2.23 6.63 -3.70
C GLU A 97 1.85 5.87 -2.43
N PHE A 98 1.26 6.54 -1.43
CA PHE A 98 0.80 5.87 -0.22
C PHE A 98 -0.32 4.88 -0.53
N VAL A 99 -1.33 5.31 -1.30
CA VAL A 99 -2.47 4.47 -1.67
C VAL A 99 -2.01 3.25 -2.47
N PHE A 100 -1.15 3.44 -3.47
CA PHE A 100 -0.63 2.33 -4.28
C PHE A 100 0.35 1.44 -3.51
N ALA A 101 1.14 2.00 -2.58
CA ALA A 101 1.97 1.19 -1.66
C ALA A 101 1.10 0.28 -0.80
N CYS A 102 0.02 0.80 -0.22
CA CYS A 102 -0.94 0.02 0.57
C CYS A 102 -1.59 -1.08 -0.26
N LEU A 103 -2.21 -0.73 -1.39
CA LEU A 103 -2.91 -1.69 -2.24
C LEU A 103 -1.96 -2.74 -2.84
N GLY A 104 -0.74 -2.35 -3.23
CA GLY A 104 0.28 -3.26 -3.74
C GLY A 104 0.87 -4.19 -2.66
N ALA A 105 1.04 -3.68 -1.44
CA ALA A 105 1.44 -4.50 -0.29
C ALA A 105 0.36 -5.53 0.08
N LEU A 106 -0.91 -5.11 0.13
CA LEU A 106 -2.05 -6.02 0.30
C LEU A 106 -2.08 -7.06 -0.82
N LYS A 107 -1.91 -6.63 -2.08
CA LYS A 107 -1.91 -7.55 -3.23
C LYS A 107 -0.75 -8.56 -3.15
N SER A 108 0.45 -8.15 -2.75
CA SER A 108 1.60 -9.04 -2.56
C SER A 108 1.61 -9.81 -1.24
N ARG A 109 0.61 -9.61 -0.37
CA ARG A 109 0.57 -10.12 1.03
C ARG A 109 1.78 -9.70 1.87
N THR A 110 2.39 -8.57 1.55
CA THR A 110 3.45 -7.95 2.35
C THR A 110 2.79 -7.18 3.49
N THR A 111 3.27 -7.36 4.72
CA THR A 111 2.80 -6.57 5.86
C THR A 111 3.25 -5.11 5.68
N LEU A 112 2.31 -4.20 5.43
CA LEU A 112 2.61 -2.77 5.39
C LEU A 112 2.43 -2.15 6.77
N ILE A 113 3.45 -1.48 7.26
CA ILE A 113 3.41 -0.71 8.51
C ILE A 113 3.24 0.76 8.14
N SER A 114 2.07 1.34 8.43
CA SER A 114 1.88 2.79 8.35
C SER A 114 2.57 3.44 9.54
N LEU A 115 3.61 4.22 9.26
CA LEU A 115 4.30 5.03 10.26
C LEU A 115 3.67 6.43 10.28
N ASP A 116 3.05 6.76 11.41
CA ASP A 116 2.50 8.08 11.68
C ASP A 116 3.49 8.86 12.55
N PHE A 117 4.11 9.87 11.92
CA PHE A 117 4.90 10.90 12.58
C PHE A 117 4.18 12.20 12.33
N GLU A 118 4.10 13.12 13.30
CA GLU A 118 3.29 14.35 13.25
C GLU A 118 3.28 15.03 11.87
N ARG A 119 2.31 14.65 11.02
CA ARG A 119 2.37 14.84 9.56
C ARG A 119 2.06 16.29 9.14
N SER A 120 1.72 17.16 10.09
CA SER A 120 1.21 18.51 9.85
C SER A 120 2.29 19.53 9.46
N SER A 121 3.55 19.29 9.82
CA SER A 121 4.65 20.25 9.64
C SER A 121 5.67 19.87 8.56
N ASN A 122 5.50 18.71 7.91
CA ASN A 122 6.53 18.07 7.08
C ASN A 122 7.86 17.86 7.80
N GLN A 123 7.85 17.89 9.14
CA GLN A 123 9.01 17.59 9.95
C GLN A 123 8.87 16.21 10.56
N ILE A 124 9.98 15.49 10.60
CA ILE A 124 10.08 14.18 11.22
C ILE A 124 11.28 14.20 12.15
N ASP A 125 11.09 13.72 13.38
CA ASP A 125 12.20 13.44 14.28
C ASP A 125 12.90 12.14 13.83
N PRO A 126 14.19 12.17 13.48
CA PRO A 126 14.93 10.96 13.13
C PRO A 126 14.88 9.88 14.21
N SER A 127 14.76 10.27 15.48
CA SER A 127 14.71 9.37 16.63
C SER A 127 13.45 8.51 16.61
N ASP A 128 12.30 9.09 16.25
CA ASP A 128 11.03 8.38 16.14
C ASP A 128 11.07 7.35 15.01
N VAL A 129 11.67 7.73 13.87
CA VAL A 129 11.89 6.80 12.75
C VAL A 129 12.78 5.65 13.21
N CYS A 130 13.88 5.95 13.90
CA CYS A 130 14.79 4.91 14.38
C CYS A 130 14.10 3.95 15.37
N HIS A 131 13.35 4.47 16.33
CA HIS A 131 12.57 3.66 17.27
C HIS A 131 11.55 2.77 16.55
N ALA A 132 10.87 3.30 15.53
CA ALA A 132 9.94 2.53 14.72
C ALA A 132 10.65 1.40 13.94
N LEU A 133 11.80 1.68 13.32
CA LEU A 133 12.57 0.68 12.58
C LEU A 133 13.13 -0.41 13.52
N GLU A 134 13.60 -0.05 14.72
CA GLU A 134 14.05 -0.99 15.76
C GLU A 134 12.90 -1.87 16.29
N ARG A 135 11.73 -1.26 16.55
CA ARG A 135 10.55 -1.95 17.08
C ARG A 135 9.97 -2.93 16.07
N TYR A 136 9.73 -2.48 14.84
CA TYR A 136 8.99 -3.27 13.85
C TYR A 136 9.87 -4.15 12.97
N LYS A 137 11.18 -3.89 12.94
CA LYS A 137 12.21 -4.65 12.19
C LYS A 137 11.81 -4.90 10.73
N PRO A 138 11.46 -3.86 9.96
CA PRO A 138 10.99 -4.05 8.60
C PRO A 138 12.13 -4.48 7.66
N LYS A 139 11.79 -5.23 6.62
CA LYS A 139 12.70 -5.56 5.50
C LYS A 139 12.95 -4.35 4.61
N GLY A 140 11.96 -3.47 4.49
CA GLY A 140 12.00 -2.27 3.67
C GLY A 140 11.45 -1.05 4.38
N PHE A 141 11.92 0.12 3.99
CA PHE A 141 11.41 1.40 4.47
C PHE A 141 11.14 2.34 3.31
N ILE A 142 9.94 2.92 3.21
CA ILE A 142 9.57 3.93 2.23
C ILE A 142 9.46 5.28 2.94
N LEU A 143 10.10 6.32 2.40
CA LEU A 143 10.03 7.68 2.93
C LEU A 143 9.66 8.69 1.83
N TRP A 144 8.83 9.67 2.18
CA TRP A 144 8.51 10.77 1.29
C TRP A 144 9.63 11.80 1.24
N HIS A 145 9.93 12.27 0.03
CA HIS A 145 10.98 13.26 -0.21
C HIS A 145 10.65 14.68 0.27
N GLY A 146 9.44 14.94 0.75
CA GLY A 146 9.08 16.25 1.28
C GLY A 146 9.45 16.44 2.76
N TYR A 147 9.81 15.37 3.47
CA TYR A 147 10.07 15.42 4.90
C TYR A 147 11.44 16.04 5.23
N LYS A 148 11.47 16.85 6.28
CA LYS A 148 12.66 17.51 6.83
C LYS A 148 12.94 17.00 8.25
N SER A 149 14.21 16.95 8.65
CA SER A 149 14.58 16.64 10.04
C SER A 149 14.21 17.81 10.96
N THR A 150 13.60 17.53 12.11
CA THR A 150 13.35 18.53 13.18
C THR A 150 14.65 19.10 13.75
N ASN A 151 15.76 18.35 13.64
CA ASN A 151 17.07 18.73 14.20
C ASN A 151 17.88 19.70 13.32
N ASN A 152 17.40 19.98 12.10
CA ASN A 152 18.09 20.90 11.20
C ASN A 152 17.71 22.36 11.47
N LYS A 153 18.66 23.11 12.05
CA LYS A 153 18.58 24.59 12.17
C LYS A 153 19.19 25.33 10.97
N GLY A 154 19.51 24.66 9.85
CA GLY A 154 20.25 25.26 8.75
C GLY A 154 19.87 24.75 7.35
N SER A 155 19.88 25.68 6.40
CA SER A 155 19.66 25.59 4.95
C SER A 155 18.19 25.53 4.46
N GLN A 156 17.80 26.57 3.73
CA GLN A 156 16.51 26.74 3.03
C GLN A 156 16.52 26.11 1.63
N ASP A 157 17.18 24.97 1.43
CA ASP A 157 17.16 24.34 0.10
C ASP A 157 16.03 23.32 -0.04
N ASN A 158 15.31 23.43 -1.17
CA ASN A 158 14.02 22.77 -1.48
C ASN A 158 14.14 21.30 -1.94
N TYR A 159 15.18 20.60 -1.50
CA TYR A 159 15.30 19.15 -1.68
C TYR A 159 15.54 18.53 -0.30
N VAL A 160 15.20 17.25 -0.10
CA VAL A 160 15.69 16.52 1.09
C VAL A 160 17.18 16.80 1.16
N GLY A 161 17.58 17.64 2.11
CA GLY A 161 18.99 17.81 2.40
C GLY A 161 19.53 16.41 2.65
N PRO A 162 20.75 16.08 2.19
CA PRO A 162 21.46 14.86 2.57
C PRO A 162 21.21 14.48 4.04
N ASP A 163 21.08 15.48 4.90
CA ASP A 163 20.84 15.49 6.34
C ASP A 163 19.84 14.47 6.91
N LEU A 164 18.60 14.31 6.42
CA LEU A 164 17.69 13.32 7.04
C LEU A 164 18.16 11.89 6.74
N TRP A 165 18.58 11.64 5.51
CA TRP A 165 19.10 10.33 5.10
C TRP A 165 20.43 10.01 5.78
N THR A 166 21.33 10.98 5.90
CA THR A 166 22.62 10.81 6.57
C THR A 166 22.46 10.66 8.09
N GLN A 167 21.45 11.30 8.69
CA GLN A 167 21.12 11.12 10.11
C GLN A 167 20.54 9.72 10.38
N LEU A 168 19.65 9.24 9.52
CA LEU A 168 19.03 7.91 9.67
C LEU A 168 20.00 6.78 9.31
N PHE A 169 20.79 6.97 8.25
CA PHE A 169 21.63 5.95 7.62
C PHE A 169 22.97 6.55 7.21
N PRO A 170 23.86 6.86 8.18
CA PRO A 170 25.16 7.45 7.89
C PRO A 170 26.02 6.59 6.94
N GLU A 171 25.79 5.28 6.92
CA GLU A 171 26.49 4.34 6.04
C GLU A 171 26.22 4.58 4.53
N LEU A 172 25.13 5.27 4.18
CA LEU A 172 24.82 5.60 2.78
C LEU A 172 25.81 6.63 2.19
N VAL A 173 26.43 7.46 3.04
CA VAL A 173 27.37 8.52 2.62
C VAL A 173 28.70 7.93 2.13
N ASP A 174 29.15 6.84 2.73
CA ASP A 174 30.45 6.24 2.39
C ASP A 174 30.41 5.45 1.09
N PHE A 175 29.24 4.95 0.66
CA PHE A 175 29.07 4.29 -0.64
C PHE A 175 29.27 5.22 -1.84
N GLY A 176 29.18 6.55 -1.66
CA GLY A 176 29.33 7.54 -2.72
C GLY A 176 30.76 8.01 -2.99
N LYS A 177 31.69 7.82 -2.04
CA LYS A 177 33.04 8.44 -2.08
C LYS A 177 34.04 7.76 -3.03
N GLY A 178 33.67 6.67 -3.70
CA GLY A 178 34.56 5.91 -4.60
C GLY A 178 34.05 5.72 -6.03
N LEU A 179 32.90 6.31 -6.37
CA LEU A 179 32.20 6.05 -7.64
C LEU A 179 32.05 7.31 -8.49
N ASN A 180 33.18 8.00 -8.72
CA ASN A 180 33.29 9.00 -9.78
C ASN A 180 33.02 8.30 -11.14
N GLY A 181 31.76 8.23 -11.55
CA GLY A 181 31.38 8.15 -12.96
C GLY A 181 30.48 7.00 -13.44
N PHE A 182 30.42 5.79 -12.84
CA PHE A 182 29.97 4.65 -13.67
C PHE A 182 29.11 3.52 -13.10
N THR A 183 28.54 3.58 -11.89
CA THR A 183 27.60 2.51 -11.47
C THR A 183 26.33 3.04 -10.78
N ARG A 184 25.18 2.78 -11.42
CA ARG A 184 23.87 2.84 -10.78
C ARG A 184 23.83 1.75 -9.71
N ASN A 185 24.07 2.09 -8.45
CA ASN A 185 23.93 1.17 -7.31
C ASN A 185 22.46 0.88 -6.95
N THR A 186 21.52 1.11 -7.89
CA THR A 186 20.10 0.87 -7.70
C THR A 186 19.84 -0.62 -7.52
N GLY A 187 19.18 -1.00 -6.43
CA GLY A 187 18.73 -2.38 -6.20
C GLY A 187 19.74 -3.30 -5.52
N ARG A 188 20.95 -2.84 -5.17
CA ARG A 188 21.81 -3.61 -4.25
C ARG A 188 21.25 -3.51 -2.82
N PRO A 189 21.11 -4.62 -2.09
CA PRO A 189 20.67 -4.59 -0.71
C PRO A 189 21.58 -3.67 0.12
N PHE A 190 20.97 -2.71 0.79
CA PHE A 190 21.60 -1.92 1.83
C PHE A 190 21.78 -2.80 3.07
N SER A 191 22.86 -2.59 3.82
CA SER A 191 23.09 -3.26 5.10
C SER A 191 23.42 -2.20 6.14
N SER A 192 22.44 -1.89 6.98
CA SER A 192 22.66 -1.01 8.13
C SER A 192 23.26 -1.82 9.28
N ARG A 193 24.24 -1.23 9.97
CA ARG A 193 24.73 -1.81 11.24
C ARG A 193 23.68 -1.71 12.34
N ARG A 194 22.93 -0.60 12.34
CA ARG A 194 21.87 -0.31 13.31
C ARG A 194 20.60 -1.11 13.05
N PHE A 195 20.26 -1.33 11.77
CA PHE A 195 19.03 -2.03 11.37
C PHE A 195 19.35 -3.27 10.50
N PRO A 196 19.80 -4.40 11.09
CA PRO A 196 20.23 -5.58 10.33
C PRO A 196 19.14 -6.20 9.43
N SER A 197 17.86 -6.02 9.79
CA SER A 197 16.71 -6.48 9.02
C SER A 197 16.40 -5.61 7.79
N LEU A 198 16.91 -4.38 7.75
CA LEU A 198 16.55 -3.40 6.72
C LEU A 198 17.46 -3.59 5.49
N HIS A 199 16.86 -4.06 4.39
CA HIS A 199 17.58 -4.37 3.16
C HIS A 199 17.35 -3.35 2.04
N HIS A 200 16.20 -2.67 2.05
CA HIS A 200 15.85 -1.71 1.00
C HIS A 200 15.30 -0.43 1.59
N ILE A 201 15.72 0.70 1.02
CA ILE A 201 15.20 2.01 1.35
C ILE A 201 14.62 2.61 0.07
N PHE A 202 13.32 2.90 0.08
CA PHE A 202 12.59 3.50 -1.02
C PHE A 202 12.32 4.97 -0.74
N HIS A 203 12.31 5.79 -1.79
CA HIS A 203 11.90 7.19 -1.67
C HIS A 203 11.09 7.68 -2.87
N SER A 204 10.15 8.60 -2.64
CA SER A 204 9.31 9.16 -3.71
C SER A 204 9.97 10.27 -4.53
N GLY A 205 11.13 10.77 -4.11
CA GLY A 205 11.82 11.88 -4.78
C GLY A 205 12.66 11.47 -6.01
N ASN A 206 13.33 12.46 -6.61
CA ASN A 206 14.19 12.27 -7.79
C ASN A 206 15.66 12.00 -7.46
N ALA A 207 16.02 11.97 -6.17
CA ALA A 207 17.39 11.72 -5.74
C ALA A 207 17.90 10.37 -6.29
N ASN A 208 19.18 10.32 -6.66
CA ASN A 208 19.82 9.10 -7.13
C ASN A 208 21.02 8.81 -6.22
N LEU A 209 20.73 8.44 -4.97
CA LEU A 209 21.74 8.14 -3.97
C LEU A 209 22.03 6.63 -3.95
N PRO A 210 23.29 6.20 -3.77
CA PRO A 210 23.64 4.79 -3.60
C PRO A 210 22.82 4.12 -2.49
N GLY A 211 22.34 2.89 -2.73
CA GLY A 211 21.55 2.13 -1.74
C GLY A 211 20.08 2.57 -1.59
N LEU A 212 19.69 3.68 -2.21
CA LEU A 212 18.30 4.11 -2.30
C LEU A 212 17.65 3.61 -3.59
N ILE A 213 16.37 3.25 -3.50
CA ILE A 213 15.54 2.84 -4.63
C ILE A 213 14.46 3.89 -4.81
N GLN A 214 14.35 4.47 -6.01
CA GLN A 214 13.24 5.36 -6.32
C GLN A 214 11.93 4.56 -6.32
N TYR A 215 10.89 5.04 -5.65
CA TYR A 215 9.59 4.37 -5.59
C TYR A 215 9.05 4.09 -7.00
N ARG A 216 9.21 5.03 -7.94
CA ARG A 216 8.84 4.83 -9.34
C ARG A 216 9.51 3.63 -10.02
N ASN A 217 10.66 3.17 -9.53
CA ASN A 217 11.32 1.99 -10.09
C ASN A 217 10.59 0.70 -9.72
N LEU A 218 9.77 0.70 -8.67
CA LEU A 218 8.81 -0.40 -8.41
C LEU A 218 7.74 -0.48 -9.49
N LEU A 219 7.45 0.63 -10.18
CA LEU A 219 6.35 0.72 -11.15
C LEU A 219 6.74 0.28 -12.57
N VAL A 220 8.04 0.10 -12.83
CA VAL A 220 8.57 -0.20 -14.18
C VAL A 220 8.42 -1.69 -14.52
N TYR A 221 8.36 -2.56 -13.52
CA TYR A 221 8.27 -4.00 -13.70
C TYR A 221 6.79 -4.41 -13.66
N ASN A 222 6.14 -4.38 -14.82
CA ASN A 222 4.95 -5.18 -15.05
C ASN A 222 5.36 -6.38 -15.90
N ASN A 223 6.00 -7.37 -15.30
CA ASN A 223 6.35 -8.58 -16.04
C ASN A 223 5.07 -9.39 -16.22
N GLU A 224 4.51 -9.38 -17.44
CA GLU A 224 3.33 -10.17 -17.80
C GLU A 224 3.52 -11.67 -17.51
N ALA A 225 4.77 -12.14 -17.39
CA ALA A 225 5.11 -13.52 -17.04
C ALA A 225 4.78 -13.89 -15.58
N ILE A 226 4.81 -12.94 -14.64
CA ILE A 226 4.26 -13.14 -13.28
C ILE A 226 2.76 -12.84 -13.37
N SER A 227 2.04 -13.76 -14.02
CA SER A 227 0.60 -13.66 -14.20
C SER A 227 -0.11 -13.46 -12.85
N SER A 228 -1.31 -12.88 -12.87
CA SER A 228 -2.21 -12.79 -11.70
C SER A 228 -2.26 -14.10 -10.89
N ASN A 229 -2.09 -15.25 -11.56
CA ASN A 229 -2.10 -16.58 -10.94
C ASN A 229 -0.98 -16.79 -9.90
N THR A 230 0.23 -16.26 -10.09
CA THR A 230 1.34 -16.45 -9.13
C THR A 230 1.09 -15.72 -7.81
N ILE A 231 0.41 -14.57 -7.87
CA ILE A 231 -0.03 -13.81 -6.69
C ILE A 231 -1.24 -14.50 -6.05
N SER A 232 -2.11 -15.11 -6.85
CA SER A 232 -3.27 -15.89 -6.39
C SER A 232 -2.91 -17.21 -5.69
N ASP A 233 -1.70 -17.73 -5.89
CA ASP A 233 -1.22 -18.99 -5.30
C ASP A 233 -0.55 -18.82 -3.92
N LEU A 234 -0.43 -17.59 -3.41
CA LEU A 234 0.07 -17.36 -2.06
C LEU A 234 -0.91 -17.95 -1.03
N SER A 235 -0.45 -18.93 -0.25
CA SER A 235 -1.26 -19.65 0.75
C SER A 235 -2.00 -18.67 1.68
N PRO A 236 -3.32 -18.83 1.85
CA PRO A 236 -4.11 -18.00 2.76
C PRO A 236 -3.79 -18.40 4.20
N ASP A 237 -2.95 -17.63 4.87
CA ASP A 237 -2.95 -17.58 6.32
C ASP A 237 -3.86 -16.41 6.73
N GLU A 238 -5.08 -16.72 7.17
CA GLU A 238 -6.05 -15.73 7.65
C GLU A 238 -5.54 -14.92 8.83
N LYS A 239 -4.56 -15.43 9.59
CA LYS A 239 -3.97 -14.73 10.74
C LYS A 239 -2.75 -13.89 10.36
N ALA A 240 -2.30 -13.95 9.11
CA ALA A 240 -1.18 -13.15 8.66
C ALA A 240 -1.55 -11.66 8.75
N VAL A 241 -0.69 -10.89 9.42
CA VAL A 241 -0.82 -9.45 9.51
C VAL A 241 -0.52 -8.86 8.13
N LEU A 242 -1.49 -8.18 7.54
CA LEU A 242 -1.34 -7.52 6.24
C LEU A 242 -1.12 -6.01 6.39
N PHE A 243 -1.63 -5.43 7.47
CA PHE A 243 -1.47 -4.02 7.76
C PHE A 243 -1.21 -3.80 9.26
N LEU A 244 -0.29 -2.91 9.58
CA LEU A 244 0.01 -2.49 10.95
C LEU A 244 -0.05 -0.97 11.00
N SER A 245 -0.84 -0.43 11.92
CA SER A 245 -0.89 1.00 12.20
C SER A 245 0.03 1.32 13.38
N SER A 246 1.00 2.22 13.21
CA SER A 246 1.88 2.61 14.32
C SER A 246 1.17 3.49 15.35
N GLU A 247 0.09 4.18 14.95
CA GLU A 247 -0.73 5.08 15.79
C GLU A 247 -1.27 4.35 17.02
N ASP A 248 -1.83 3.16 16.81
CA ASP A 248 -2.49 2.33 17.82
C ASP A 248 -1.79 0.98 18.03
N ALA A 249 -0.63 0.79 17.37
CA ALA A 249 0.09 -0.48 17.30
C ALA A 249 -0.79 -1.68 16.91
N LYS A 250 -1.90 -1.42 16.19
CA LYS A 250 -2.87 -2.44 15.85
C LYS A 250 -2.46 -3.17 14.57
N GLU A 251 -2.49 -4.49 14.67
CA GLU A 251 -2.29 -5.41 13.57
C GLU A 251 -3.65 -5.78 12.96
N TYR A 252 -3.71 -5.81 11.63
CA TYR A 252 -4.90 -6.13 10.88
C TYR A 252 -4.61 -7.32 9.96
N SER A 253 -5.36 -8.38 10.19
CA SER A 253 -5.42 -9.54 9.30
C SER A 253 -6.31 -9.26 8.08
N GLU A 254 -6.35 -10.20 7.15
CA GLU A 254 -7.26 -10.16 6.01
C GLU A 254 -8.73 -10.04 6.43
N ARG A 255 -9.12 -10.77 7.50
CA ARG A 255 -10.46 -10.71 8.07
C ARG A 255 -10.76 -9.35 8.68
N ASP A 256 -9.84 -8.79 9.47
CA ASP A 256 -10.02 -7.48 10.08
C ASP A 256 -10.19 -6.38 9.03
N ILE A 257 -9.39 -6.44 7.96
CA ILE A 257 -9.50 -5.52 6.83
C ILE A 257 -10.87 -5.66 6.16
N SER A 258 -11.31 -6.89 5.88
CA SER A 258 -12.63 -7.15 5.30
C SER A 258 -13.76 -6.59 6.16
N ASP A 259 -13.69 -6.76 7.48
CA ASP A 259 -14.70 -6.26 8.42
C ASP A 259 -14.74 -4.72 8.48
N VAL A 260 -13.58 -4.05 8.47
CA VAL A 260 -13.52 -2.58 8.38
C VAL A 260 -14.07 -2.09 7.03
N VAL A 261 -13.68 -2.72 5.93
CA VAL A 261 -14.18 -2.40 4.58
C VAL A 261 -15.70 -2.58 4.51
N GLN A 262 -16.24 -3.65 5.11
CA GLN A 262 -17.69 -3.88 5.12
C GLN A 262 -18.45 -2.79 5.87
N ARG A 263 -17.92 -2.28 6.98
CA ARG A 263 -18.49 -1.14 7.71
C ARG A 263 -18.44 0.14 6.88
N CYS A 264 -17.32 0.43 6.22
CA CYS A 264 -17.20 1.58 5.32
C CYS A 264 -18.18 1.48 4.13
N LEU A 265 -18.40 0.29 3.58
CA LEU A 265 -19.38 0.08 2.50
C LEU A 265 -20.80 0.42 2.94
N GLN A 266 -21.20 -0.04 4.13
CA GLN A 266 -22.52 0.29 4.69
C GLN A 266 -22.63 1.81 4.90
N ALA A 267 -21.59 2.45 5.43
CA ALA A 267 -21.56 3.90 5.61
C ALA A 267 -21.72 4.67 4.28
N ILE A 268 -21.07 4.21 3.21
CA ILE A 268 -21.23 4.78 1.86
C ILE A 268 -22.66 4.54 1.35
N GLN A 269 -23.18 3.31 1.43
CA GLN A 269 -24.52 2.95 0.92
C GLN A 269 -25.65 3.73 1.57
N TYR A 270 -25.57 3.92 2.89
CA TYR A 270 -26.59 4.61 3.67
C TYR A 270 -26.29 6.10 3.89
N SER A 271 -25.28 6.63 3.20
CA SER A 271 -24.93 8.04 3.31
C SER A 271 -26.05 8.91 2.75
N SER A 272 -26.55 9.85 3.55
CA SER A 272 -27.41 10.95 3.08
C SER A 272 -26.64 12.02 2.31
N ASN A 273 -25.31 11.87 2.18
CA ASN A 273 -24.47 12.81 1.45
C ASN A 273 -24.78 12.72 -0.06
N HIS A 274 -25.15 13.86 -0.64
CA HIS A 274 -25.49 13.98 -2.05
C HIS A 274 -24.34 13.55 -2.97
N ASN A 275 -23.07 13.77 -2.59
CA ASN A 275 -21.92 13.31 -3.38
C ASN A 275 -21.93 11.79 -3.50
N THR A 276 -22.22 11.10 -2.40
CA THR A 276 -22.29 9.64 -2.36
C THR A 276 -23.41 9.09 -3.23
N GLN A 277 -24.57 9.74 -3.24
CA GLN A 277 -25.69 9.40 -4.13
C GLN A 277 -25.35 9.57 -5.62
N GLN A 278 -24.43 10.48 -5.95
CA GLN A 278 -23.90 10.66 -7.30
C GLN A 278 -22.71 9.75 -7.63
N GLY A 279 -22.41 8.78 -6.74
CA GLY A 279 -21.30 7.85 -6.91
C GLY A 279 -19.93 8.47 -6.70
N ARG A 280 -19.82 9.50 -5.85
CA ARG A 280 -18.57 10.15 -5.45
C ARG A 280 -18.40 10.11 -3.93
N VAL A 281 -17.22 9.75 -3.45
CA VAL A 281 -16.93 9.69 -2.00
C VAL A 281 -15.71 10.55 -1.74
N VAL A 282 -15.87 11.61 -0.93
CA VAL A 282 -14.74 12.41 -0.46
C VAL A 282 -14.12 11.72 0.74
N ILE A 283 -12.85 11.36 0.63
CA ILE A 283 -12.10 10.62 1.65
C ILE A 283 -10.96 11.52 2.11
N ALA A 284 -11.12 12.09 3.30
CA ALA A 284 -10.07 12.83 3.94
C ALA A 284 -9.05 11.86 4.56
N PRO A 285 -7.74 12.08 4.38
CA PRO A 285 -6.75 11.42 5.23
C PRO A 285 -7.01 11.88 6.68
N ASP A 286 -7.52 11.00 7.53
CA ASP A 286 -7.75 11.24 8.96
C ASP A 286 -6.53 10.73 9.75
N SER A 287 -6.05 11.53 10.70
CA SER A 287 -4.95 11.16 11.59
C SER A 287 -5.33 10.16 12.68
N LYS A 288 -6.62 9.85 12.85
CA LYS A 288 -7.07 8.95 13.93
C LYS A 288 -7.09 7.47 13.56
N SER A 289 -7.13 7.13 12.27
CA SER A 289 -7.11 5.73 11.83
C SER A 289 -6.73 5.60 10.36
N THR A 290 -5.43 5.38 10.11
CA THR A 290 -4.94 5.09 8.76
C THR A 290 -5.69 3.90 8.10
N MET A 291 -6.02 2.84 8.85
CA MET A 291 -6.74 1.69 8.29
C MET A 291 -8.16 2.07 7.84
N THR A 292 -8.85 2.94 8.57
CA THR A 292 -10.19 3.41 8.18
C THR A 292 -10.12 4.21 6.88
N TYR A 293 -9.11 5.07 6.73
CA TYR A 293 -8.82 5.78 5.48
C TYR A 293 -8.65 4.81 4.30
N LEU A 294 -7.78 3.80 4.45
CA LEU A 294 -7.55 2.80 3.40
C LEU A 294 -8.82 1.97 3.11
N ALA A 295 -9.61 1.63 4.14
CA ALA A 295 -10.85 0.88 3.99
C ALA A 295 -11.92 1.65 3.20
N TYR A 296 -12.02 2.98 3.36
CA TYR A 296 -12.91 3.81 2.54
C TYR A 296 -12.52 3.81 1.06
N ILE A 297 -11.21 3.80 0.76
CA ILE A 297 -10.73 3.70 -0.63
C ILE A 297 -11.13 2.35 -1.22
N ILE A 298 -10.85 1.25 -0.52
CA ILE A 298 -11.21 -0.11 -0.94
C ILE A 298 -12.73 -0.24 -1.13
N ALA A 299 -13.52 0.31 -0.20
CA ALA A 299 -14.97 0.31 -0.26
C ALA A 299 -15.49 1.08 -1.49
N SER A 300 -14.89 2.23 -1.80
CA SER A 300 -15.25 3.03 -2.98
C SER A 300 -14.93 2.30 -4.27
N LEU A 301 -13.75 1.66 -4.36
CA LEU A 301 -13.38 0.80 -5.48
C LEU A 301 -14.38 -0.36 -5.64
N ARG A 302 -14.83 -0.97 -4.54
CA ARG A 302 -15.81 -2.07 -4.56
C ARG A 302 -17.18 -1.64 -5.09
N GLN A 303 -17.64 -0.44 -4.75
CA GLN A 303 -18.90 0.13 -5.25
C GLN A 303 -18.75 0.82 -6.62
N GLN A 304 -17.54 0.87 -7.15
CA GLN A 304 -17.21 1.62 -8.35
C GLN A 304 -17.58 3.10 -8.25
N THR A 305 -17.45 3.69 -7.06
CA THR A 305 -17.62 5.12 -6.82
C THR A 305 -16.28 5.83 -6.95
N LEU A 306 -16.30 7.08 -7.42
CA LEU A 306 -15.11 7.91 -7.53
C LEU A 306 -14.66 8.33 -6.12
N ALA A 307 -13.52 7.84 -5.67
CA ALA A 307 -12.88 8.30 -4.44
C ALA A 307 -12.12 9.62 -4.69
N ILE A 308 -12.47 10.67 -3.95
CA ILE A 308 -11.87 12.01 -4.06
C ILE A 308 -11.03 12.26 -2.81
N ILE A 309 -9.74 12.46 -2.99
CA ILE A 309 -8.74 12.66 -1.94
C ILE A 309 -8.26 14.11 -2.01
N PRO A 310 -8.61 14.96 -1.03
CA PRO A 310 -8.56 16.41 -1.19
C PRO A 310 -7.17 17.04 -1.03
N SER A 311 -6.23 16.35 -0.37
CA SER A 311 -4.91 16.88 -0.03
C SER A 311 -3.96 15.78 0.40
N LEU A 312 -2.64 16.03 0.32
CA LEU A 312 -1.59 15.12 0.81
C LEU A 312 -1.66 14.85 2.32
N HIS A 313 -1.96 15.89 3.09
CA HIS A 313 -2.08 15.87 4.55
C HIS A 313 -3.51 16.19 4.97
N HIS A 314 -3.91 15.81 6.19
CA HIS A 314 -5.20 16.21 6.73
C HIS A 314 -5.31 17.74 6.79
N ASN A 315 -6.39 18.30 6.23
CA ASN A 315 -6.65 19.74 6.23
C ASN A 315 -8.16 20.00 6.05
N ASP A 316 -8.84 20.44 7.11
CA ASP A 316 -10.27 20.75 7.11
C ASP A 316 -10.67 21.78 6.04
N THR A 317 -9.84 22.79 5.81
CA THR A 317 -10.07 23.80 4.77
C THR A 317 -10.01 23.20 3.37
N ALA A 318 -9.12 22.24 3.13
CA ALA A 318 -9.05 21.53 1.86
C ALA A 318 -10.31 20.68 1.64
N ILE A 319 -10.78 19.98 2.69
CA ILE A 319 -12.00 19.16 2.64
C ILE A 319 -13.21 20.02 2.29
N GLU A 320 -13.37 21.17 2.95
CA GLU A 320 -14.45 22.12 2.64
C GLU A 320 -14.36 22.64 1.21
N LEU A 321 -13.17 23.03 0.76
CA LEU A 321 -12.96 23.60 -0.56
C LEU A 321 -13.28 22.58 -1.66
N VAL A 322 -12.86 21.32 -1.49
CA VAL A 322 -13.18 20.25 -2.42
C VAL A 322 -14.69 19.98 -2.43
N THR A 323 -15.31 19.93 -1.25
CA THR A 323 -16.76 19.74 -1.15
C THR A 323 -17.52 20.87 -1.86
N LYS A 324 -17.08 22.12 -1.67
CA LYS A 324 -17.64 23.30 -2.35
C LYS A 324 -17.40 23.26 -3.87
N THR A 325 -16.20 22.94 -4.33
CA THR A 325 -15.87 22.87 -5.76
C THR A 325 -16.62 21.76 -6.48
N GLU A 326 -16.73 20.57 -5.88
CA GLU A 326 -17.52 19.46 -6.45
C GLU A 326 -19.01 19.82 -6.52
N ASN A 327 -19.54 20.47 -5.48
CA ASN A 327 -20.92 20.97 -5.47
C ASN A 327 -21.13 22.11 -6.49
N ALA A 328 -20.12 22.93 -6.78
CA ALA A 328 -20.19 24.03 -7.74
C ALA A 328 -20.06 23.57 -9.19
N GLN A 329 -19.24 22.54 -9.48
CA GLN A 329 -19.16 21.93 -10.81
C GLN A 329 -20.50 21.33 -11.25
N LYS A 330 -21.34 20.90 -10.30
CA LYS A 330 -22.73 20.49 -10.51
C LYS A 330 -23.63 21.64 -10.98
N ALA A 331 -23.44 22.88 -10.53
CA ALA A 331 -24.28 24.01 -10.93
C ALA A 331 -24.06 24.45 -12.39
N LYS A 332 -23.02 23.91 -13.05
CA LYS A 332 -22.64 24.22 -14.43
C LYS A 332 -22.94 23.09 -15.42
N GLN A 333 -23.41 21.93 -14.95
CA GLN A 333 -23.82 20.76 -15.76
C GLN A 333 -25.34 20.69 -15.83
#